data_AF-E0MKH3-F1
#
_entry.id   AF-E0MKH3-F1
#
_cell.length_a   1.000
_cell.length_b   1.000
_cell.length_c   1.000
_cell.angle_alpha   90.00
_cell.angle_beta   90.00
_cell.angle_gamma   90.00
#
_symmetry.space_group_name_H-M   'P 1'
#
loop_
_entity.id
_entity.type
_entity.pdbx_description
1 polymer ?
#
loop_
_entity_poly.entity_id
_entity_poly.type
_entity_poly.pdbx_seq_one_letter_code
_entity_poly.pdbx_strand_id
1 'polypeptide(L)'
;MSEEKLEPRLGERADNFRNERAMPHDIPHRVQALSADLETFEEDDRLALVLMQHPEHRAIAKRVQTIAQHPYGEIRDNLVAEGIRPIDLLRCKLSFFGASRFDPRSDRWTRITLYAGAPSADELTAENAGDCFLPASATPA
;
A
#
# COMPACT_ATOMS: atom_id res chain seq x y z
N MET A 1 23.12 24.14 0.26
CA MET A 1 23.80 22.85 0.51
C MET A 1 23.36 22.24 1.83
N SER A 2 22.30 21.45 1.77
CA SER A 2 22.10 20.19 2.51
C SER A 2 20.79 19.60 1.98
N GLU A 3 20.85 19.13 0.73
CA GLU A 3 19.75 18.48 0.00
C GLU A 3 19.73 16.96 0.25
N GLU A 4 20.62 16.43 1.09
CA GLU A 4 20.73 14.98 1.36
C GLU A 4 20.22 14.65 2.76
N LYS A 5 18.90 14.48 2.88
CA LYS A 5 18.20 13.57 3.81
C LYS A 5 16.69 13.81 3.70
N LEU A 6 16.14 13.54 2.51
CA LEU A 6 14.70 13.47 2.31
C LEU A 6 14.18 12.14 2.85
N GLU A 7 14.20 11.98 4.17
CA GLU A 7 13.34 10.97 4.79
C GLU A 7 11.89 11.30 4.43
N PRO A 8 11.08 10.33 3.96
CA PRO A 8 9.68 10.57 3.66
C PRO A 8 8.94 10.91 4.96
N ARG A 9 8.67 12.21 5.15
CA ARG A 9 7.92 12.74 6.30
C ARG A 9 6.47 12.91 5.90
N LEU A 10 5.56 12.50 6.78
CA LEU A 10 4.14 12.83 6.64
C LEU A 10 4.00 14.34 6.85
N GLY A 11 3.68 15.07 5.78
CA GLY A 11 3.38 16.50 5.87
C GLY A 11 1.89 16.69 6.14
N GLU A 12 1.55 17.51 7.13
CA GLU A 12 0.16 17.93 7.34
C GLU A 12 -0.32 18.74 6.13
N ARG A 13 -1.53 18.44 5.64
CA ARG A 13 -2.19 19.25 4.62
C ARG A 13 -2.63 20.55 5.31
N ALA A 14 -1.92 21.65 5.04
CA ALA A 14 -2.48 22.96 5.31
C ALA A 14 -3.77 23.13 4.47
N ASP A 15 -4.81 23.71 5.06
CA ASP A 15 -6.16 23.88 4.52
C ASP A 15 -6.21 24.66 3.18
N ASN A 16 -5.07 25.20 2.76
CA ASN A 16 -4.95 26.02 1.56
C ASN A 16 -4.30 25.25 0.41
N PHE A 17 -5.11 25.10 -0.64
CA PHE A 17 -4.78 24.70 -2.00
C PHE A 17 -4.29 23.27 -2.18
N ARG A 18 -4.73 22.68 -3.30
CA ARG A 18 -4.11 21.54 -3.99
C ARG A 18 -2.60 21.79 -4.00
N ASN A 19 -1.90 21.30 -2.99
CA ASN A 19 -0.46 21.45 -2.91
C ASN A 19 0.08 20.64 -4.09
N GLU A 20 0.66 21.28 -5.09
CA GLU A 20 1.22 20.63 -6.27
C GLU A 20 2.30 19.59 -5.90
N ARG A 21 2.81 19.65 -4.66
CA ARG A 21 3.76 18.71 -4.07
C ARG A 21 3.10 17.56 -3.30
N ALA A 22 1.78 17.55 -3.18
CA ALA A 22 1.06 16.46 -2.54
C ALA A 22 1.11 15.23 -3.45
N MET A 23 1.65 14.15 -2.91
CA MET A 23 1.64 12.87 -3.59
C MET A 23 0.21 12.40 -3.87
N PRO A 24 -0.05 11.70 -4.98
CA PRO A 24 -1.39 11.26 -5.38
C PRO A 24 -1.88 10.03 -4.59
N HIS A 25 -1.68 10.00 -3.27
CA HIS A 25 -2.09 8.91 -2.38
C HIS A 25 -3.55 8.99 -1.93
N ASP A 26 -4.26 10.00 -2.41
CA ASP A 26 -5.66 10.25 -2.07
C ASP A 26 -6.62 9.38 -2.88
N ILE A 27 -6.33 8.09 -2.94
CA ILE A 27 -7.10 7.10 -3.72
C ILE A 27 -8.52 6.95 -3.17
N PRO A 28 -8.77 6.85 -1.85
CA PRO A 28 -10.13 6.69 -1.33
C PRO A 28 -11.06 7.82 -1.73
N HIS A 29 -10.65 9.09 -1.59
CA HIS A 29 -11.51 10.21 -1.98
C HIS A 29 -11.76 10.25 -3.49
N ARG A 30 -10.78 9.85 -4.32
CA ARG A 30 -10.97 9.73 -5.78
C ARG A 30 -11.94 8.63 -6.15
N VAL A 31 -11.89 7.49 -5.46
CA VAL A 31 -12.86 6.39 -5.65
C VAL A 31 -14.25 6.82 -5.21
N GLN A 32 -14.37 7.51 -4.07
CA GLN A 32 -15.64 8.05 -3.59
C GLN A 32 -16.24 9.08 -4.56
N ALA A 33 -15.41 9.99 -5.09
CA ALA A 33 -15.86 10.97 -6.08
C ALA A 33 -16.34 10.28 -7.38
N LEU A 34 -15.59 9.30 -7.88
CA LEU A 34 -16.04 8.49 -9.02
C LEU A 34 -17.34 7.76 -8.70
N SER A 35 -17.47 7.15 -7.52
CA SER A 35 -18.68 6.43 -7.10
C SER A 35 -19.90 7.35 -7.06
N ALA A 36 -19.76 8.54 -6.48
CA ALA A 36 -20.83 9.52 -6.38
C ALA A 36 -21.29 10.01 -7.76
N ASP A 37 -20.36 10.25 -8.69
CA ASP A 37 -20.73 10.65 -10.05
C ASP A 37 -21.37 9.48 -10.82
N LEU A 38 -20.92 8.23 -10.60
CA LEU A 38 -21.55 7.04 -11.20
C LEU A 38 -23.00 6.85 -10.77
N GLU A 39 -23.38 7.23 -9.55
CA GLU A 39 -24.78 7.18 -9.06
C GLU A 39 -25.74 8.10 -9.83
N THR A 40 -25.21 9.03 -10.64
CA THR A 40 -26.01 9.92 -11.48
C THR A 40 -26.30 9.37 -12.88
N PHE A 41 -25.72 8.22 -13.23
CA PHE A 41 -25.90 7.52 -14.51
C PHE A 41 -26.70 6.23 -14.32
N GLU A 42 -27.27 5.71 -15.40
CA GLU A 42 -27.95 4.41 -15.37
C GLU A 42 -26.95 3.26 -15.26
N GLU A 43 -27.32 2.14 -14.62
CA GLU A 43 -26.42 1.00 -14.40
C GLU A 43 -25.86 0.40 -15.71
N ASP A 44 -26.65 0.47 -16.80
CA ASP A 44 -26.29 -0.01 -18.12
C ASP A 44 -25.46 1.00 -18.95
N ASP A 45 -25.25 2.22 -18.44
CA ASP A 45 -24.46 3.22 -19.14
C ASP A 45 -23.00 2.79 -19.27
N ARG A 46 -22.44 3.05 -20.45
CA ARG A 46 -21.02 2.76 -20.69
C ARG A 46 -20.18 3.74 -19.90
N LEU A 47 -19.14 3.24 -19.23
CA LEU A 47 -18.11 4.05 -18.57
C LEU A 47 -17.54 5.16 -19.47
N ALA A 48 -17.51 4.95 -20.79
CA ALA A 48 -17.09 5.98 -21.75
C ALA A 48 -17.94 7.28 -21.65
N LEU A 49 -19.25 7.18 -21.42
CA LEU A 49 -20.13 8.34 -21.25
C LEU A 49 -19.79 9.12 -19.98
N VAL A 50 -19.60 8.39 -18.87
CA VAL A 50 -19.16 8.96 -17.59
C VAL A 50 -17.84 9.71 -17.78
N LEU A 51 -16.85 9.10 -18.45
CA LEU A 51 -15.53 9.71 -18.68
C LEU A 51 -15.51 10.83 -19.73
N MET A 52 -16.58 11.00 -20.51
CA MET A 52 -16.78 12.16 -21.37
C MET A 52 -17.30 13.36 -20.57
N GLN A 53 -18.18 13.13 -19.59
CA GLN A 53 -18.71 14.18 -18.71
C GLN A 53 -17.75 14.52 -17.56
N HIS A 54 -17.05 13.51 -17.03
CA HIS A 54 -16.13 13.59 -15.89
C HIS A 54 -14.71 13.10 -16.26
N PRO A 55 -13.96 13.83 -17.10
CA PRO A 55 -12.64 13.41 -17.56
C PRO A 55 -11.58 13.28 -16.45
N GLU A 56 -11.78 13.91 -15.29
CA GLU A 56 -10.94 13.81 -14.10
C GLU A 56 -10.86 12.39 -13.53
N HIS A 57 -11.86 11.54 -13.81
CA HIS A 57 -11.93 10.17 -13.29
C HIS A 57 -11.15 9.14 -14.10
N ARG A 58 -10.59 9.51 -15.26
CA ARG A 58 -9.90 8.56 -16.16
C ARG A 58 -8.82 7.74 -15.46
N ALA A 59 -8.00 8.39 -14.64
CA ALA A 59 -6.91 7.72 -13.93
C ALA A 59 -7.43 6.74 -12.88
N ILE A 60 -8.46 7.12 -12.12
CA ILE A 60 -9.00 6.27 -11.06
C ILE A 60 -9.86 5.13 -11.62
N ALA A 61 -10.64 5.37 -12.68
CA ALA A 61 -11.40 4.33 -13.37
C ALA A 61 -10.47 3.24 -13.94
N LYS A 62 -9.40 3.65 -14.63
CA LYS A 62 -8.36 2.71 -15.11
C LYS A 62 -7.74 1.92 -13.96
N ARG A 63 -7.44 2.58 -12.84
CA ARG A 63 -6.89 1.94 -11.65
C ARG A 63 -7.82 0.86 -11.11
N VAL A 64 -9.10 1.19 -10.88
CA VAL A 64 -10.13 0.26 -10.37
C VAL A 64 -10.24 -0.98 -11.26
N GLN A 65 -10.31 -0.79 -12.59
CA GLN A 65 -10.36 -1.90 -13.53
C GLN A 65 -9.09 -2.76 -13.52
N THR A 66 -7.92 -2.14 -13.32
CA THR A 66 -6.62 -2.86 -13.29
C THR A 66 -6.50 -3.69 -12.02
N ILE A 67 -6.81 -3.12 -10.85
CA ILE A 67 -6.67 -3.81 -9.55
C ILE A 67 -7.71 -4.92 -9.36
N ALA A 68 -8.85 -4.87 -10.07
CA ALA A 68 -9.86 -5.93 -10.04
C ALA A 68 -9.27 -7.29 -10.44
N GLN A 69 -8.23 -7.30 -11.28
CA GLN A 69 -7.52 -8.50 -11.70
C GLN A 69 -6.30 -8.84 -10.82
N HIS A 70 -5.96 -7.99 -9.85
CA HIS A 70 -4.75 -8.10 -9.02
C HIS A 70 -5.08 -7.88 -7.54
N PRO A 71 -5.51 -8.92 -6.80
CA PRO A 71 -5.94 -8.80 -5.40
C PRO A 71 -4.92 -8.16 -4.45
N TYR A 72 -3.62 -8.32 -4.74
CA TYR A 72 -2.50 -7.73 -4.00
C TYR A 72 -1.75 -6.63 -4.77
N GLY A 73 -2.38 -6.07 -5.82
CA GLY A 73 -1.76 -5.08 -6.70
C GLY A 73 -1.64 -3.68 -6.08
N GLU A 74 -2.28 -3.42 -4.94
CA GLU A 74 -2.17 -2.15 -4.22
C GLU A 74 -2.40 -2.30 -2.71
N ILE A 75 -1.93 -1.30 -1.97
CA ILE A 75 -2.28 -1.15 -0.55
C ILE A 75 -3.71 -0.61 -0.46
N ARG A 76 -4.60 -1.37 0.18
CA ARG A 76 -6.02 -1.01 0.40
C ARG A 76 -6.19 -0.33 1.76
N ASP A 77 -5.71 0.90 1.87
CA ASP A 77 -5.81 1.70 3.11
C ASP A 77 -5.96 3.20 2.79
N ASN A 78 -6.47 3.98 3.74
CA ASN A 78 -6.58 5.43 3.63
C ASN A 78 -5.29 6.11 4.06
N LEU A 79 -4.34 6.21 3.13
CA LEU A 79 -3.00 6.76 3.38
C LEU A 79 -2.98 8.27 3.66
N VAL A 80 -4.12 8.96 3.57
CA VAL A 80 -4.27 10.38 3.89
C VAL A 80 -5.15 10.63 5.12
N ALA A 81 -5.61 9.57 5.79
CA ALA A 81 -6.31 9.71 7.06
C ALA A 81 -5.37 10.23 8.15
N GLU A 82 -5.92 11.03 9.07
CA GLU A 82 -5.16 11.59 10.21
C GLU A 82 -4.53 10.49 11.08
N GLY A 83 -5.21 9.34 11.23
CA GLY A 83 -4.73 8.20 12.02
C GLY A 83 -3.74 7.27 11.31
N ILE A 84 -3.28 7.59 10.10
CA ILE A 84 -2.36 6.72 9.37
C ILE A 84 -1.03 6.61 10.13
N ARG A 85 -0.54 5.38 10.33
CA ARG A 85 0.78 5.14 10.91
C ARG A 85 1.74 4.71 9.79
N PRO A 86 2.73 5.54 9.42
CA PRO A 86 3.70 5.18 8.37
C PRO A 86 4.43 3.86 8.63
N ILE A 87 4.55 3.47 9.91
CA ILE A 87 5.11 2.17 10.30
C ILE A 87 4.33 0.99 9.74
N ASP A 88 3.01 1.10 9.53
CA ASP A 88 2.18 0.01 9.02
C ASP A 88 2.51 -0.26 7.54
N LEU A 89 2.76 0.79 6.76
CA LEU A 89 3.27 0.67 5.39
C LEU A 89 4.66 0.03 5.34
N LEU A 90 5.55 0.44 6.25
CA LEU A 90 6.89 -0.14 6.34
C LEU A 90 6.82 -1.63 6.73
N ARG A 91 5.96 -1.99 7.68
CA ARG A 91 5.73 -3.39 8.10
C ARG A 91 5.22 -4.23 6.94
N CYS A 92 4.22 -3.73 6.21
CA CYS A 92 3.70 -4.35 4.99
C CYS A 92 4.84 -4.59 3.97
N LYS A 93 5.61 -3.54 3.65
CA LYS A 93 6.75 -3.65 2.74
C LYS A 93 7.77 -4.70 3.18
N LEU A 94 8.17 -4.67 4.46
CA LEU A 94 9.16 -5.58 5.02
C LEU A 94 8.68 -7.03 5.03
N SER A 95 7.37 -7.28 5.18
CA SER A 95 6.83 -8.64 5.13
C SER A 95 7.11 -9.36 3.80
N PHE A 96 7.14 -8.63 2.68
CA PHE A 96 7.54 -9.20 1.37
C PHE A 96 9.03 -9.58 1.31
N PHE A 97 9.87 -9.02 2.17
CA PHE A 97 11.31 -9.31 2.25
C PHE A 97 11.65 -10.38 3.31
N GLY A 98 10.66 -11.16 3.76
CA GLY A 98 10.88 -12.19 4.77
C GLY A 98 11.03 -11.65 6.19
N ALA A 99 10.62 -10.40 6.44
CA ALA A 99 10.56 -9.88 7.80
C ALA A 99 9.41 -10.50 8.58
N SER A 100 9.72 -10.89 9.81
CA SER A 100 8.81 -11.50 10.78
C SER A 100 9.07 -10.91 12.17
N ARG A 101 8.29 -11.36 13.17
CA ARG A 101 8.41 -10.93 14.59
C ARG A 101 8.52 -9.41 14.73
N PHE A 102 7.55 -8.70 14.15
CA PHE A 102 7.48 -7.26 14.22
C PHE A 102 7.21 -6.81 15.66
N ASP A 103 8.23 -6.25 16.29
CA ASP A 103 8.20 -5.68 17.65
C ASP A 103 8.21 -4.15 17.51
N PRO A 104 7.04 -3.49 17.50
CA PRO A 104 6.94 -2.05 17.37
C PRO A 104 7.44 -1.39 18.65
N ARG A 105 8.31 -0.40 18.49
CA ARG A 105 8.97 0.29 19.60
C ARG A 105 8.59 1.77 19.65
N SER A 106 8.16 2.31 18.50
CA SER A 106 7.43 3.57 18.34
C SER A 106 6.69 3.57 16.99
N ASP A 107 5.96 4.65 16.69
CA ASP A 107 5.31 4.87 15.38
C ASP A 107 6.29 5.09 14.22
N ARG A 108 7.59 5.13 14.50
CA ARG A 108 8.65 5.33 13.49
C ARG A 108 9.74 4.27 13.54
N TRP A 109 9.73 3.40 14.55
CA TRP A 109 10.77 2.40 14.74
C TRP A 109 10.17 1.06 15.16
N THR A 110 10.51 0.01 14.41
CA THR A 110 10.12 -1.37 14.72
C THR A 110 11.33 -2.27 14.55
N ARG A 111 11.52 -3.18 15.49
CA ARG A 111 12.48 -4.27 15.36
C ARG A 111 11.82 -5.41 14.59
N ILE A 112 12.58 -6.01 13.68
CA ILE A 112 12.16 -7.17 12.89
C ILE A 112 13.19 -8.29 12.99
N THR A 113 12.79 -9.51 12.64
CA THR A 113 13.69 -10.61 12.35
C THR A 113 13.50 -11.02 10.89
N LEU A 114 14.56 -10.95 10.09
CA LEU A 114 14.54 -11.41 8.70
C LEU A 114 14.78 -12.93 8.66
N TYR A 115 14.06 -13.62 7.79
CA TYR A 115 14.27 -15.04 7.47
C TYR A 115 14.24 -15.96 8.70
N ALA A 116 13.35 -15.68 9.66
CA ALA A 116 13.27 -16.45 10.90
C ALA A 116 12.88 -17.91 10.61
N GLY A 117 13.78 -18.84 10.93
CA GLY A 117 13.59 -20.27 10.69
C GLY A 117 14.01 -20.74 9.29
N ALA A 118 14.54 -19.84 8.45
CA ALA A 118 15.14 -20.25 7.18
C ALA A 118 16.51 -20.92 7.41
N PRO A 119 16.89 -21.91 6.58
CA PRO A 119 18.23 -22.51 6.62
C PRO A 119 19.31 -21.47 6.36
N SER A 120 20.47 -21.65 6.98
CA SER A 120 21.67 -20.92 6.62
C SER A 120 22.19 -21.32 5.23
N ALA A 121 23.12 -20.55 4.68
CA ALA A 121 23.70 -20.83 3.35
C ALA A 121 24.28 -22.25 3.22
N ASP A 122 24.86 -22.78 4.30
CA ASP A 122 25.47 -24.11 4.32
C ASP A 122 24.46 -25.24 4.56
N GLU A 123 23.26 -24.90 5.06
CA GLU A 123 22.14 -25.84 5.28
C GLU A 123 21.17 -25.88 4.10
N LEU A 124 21.35 -24.99 3.11
CA LEU A 124 20.51 -24.91 1.92
C LEU A 124 20.75 -26.12 1.00
N THR A 125 19.66 -26.82 0.70
CA THR A 125 19.64 -27.97 -0.22
C THR A 125 18.58 -27.74 -1.29
N ALA A 126 18.65 -28.50 -2.39
CA ALA A 126 17.61 -28.47 -3.42
C ALA A 126 16.21 -28.84 -2.86
N GLU A 127 16.18 -29.59 -1.77
CA GLU A 127 14.94 -30.06 -1.13
C GLU A 127 14.30 -28.99 -0.24
N ASN A 128 15.09 -28.12 0.42
CA ASN A 128 14.55 -27.12 1.35
C ASN A 128 14.50 -25.68 0.80
N ALA A 129 15.03 -25.43 -0.40
CA ALA A 129 15.10 -24.10 -1.00
C ALA A 129 13.73 -23.41 -1.20
N GLY A 130 12.64 -24.18 -1.29
CA GLY A 130 11.27 -23.67 -1.45
C GLY A 130 10.54 -23.33 -0.15
N ASP A 131 10.99 -23.84 0.99
CA ASP A 131 10.27 -23.76 2.27
C ASP A 131 10.64 -22.52 3.11
N CYS A 132 11.50 -21.66 2.57
CA CYS A 132 12.11 -20.53 3.29
C CYS A 132 11.20 -19.29 3.43
N PHE A 133 10.00 -19.29 2.82
CA PHE A 133 9.16 -18.08 2.75
C PHE A 133 8.25 -17.90 3.97
N LEU A 134 7.87 -18.99 4.64
CA LEU A 134 6.99 -18.93 5.81
C LEU A 134 7.82 -19.13 7.08
N PRO A 135 7.61 -18.33 8.14
CA PRO A 135 8.22 -18.62 9.42
C PRO A 135 7.75 -20.01 9.86
N ALA A 136 8.69 -20.87 10.27
CA ALA A 136 8.35 -22.18 10.80
C ALA A 136 7.28 -22.00 11.88
N SER A 137 6.11 -22.62 11.68
CA SER A 137 5.05 -22.59 12.70
C SER A 137 5.65 -23.16 13.98
N ALA A 138 5.50 -22.44 15.10
CA ALA A 138 5.89 -22.99 16.39
C ALA A 138 5.20 -24.34 16.56
N THR A 139 5.99 -25.41 16.68
CA THR A 139 5.45 -26.73 17.01
C THR A 139 4.66 -26.58 18.32
N PRO A 140 3.36 -26.91 18.36
CA PRO A 140 2.63 -26.88 19.60
C PRO A 140 3.32 -27.84 20.58
N ALA A 141 3.53 -27.37 21.81
CA ALA A 141 4.18 -28.10 22.89
C ALA A 141 3.40 -29.35 23.29
#